data_AF-A0A7V9Z6A6-F1
#
_entry.id   AF-A0A7V9Z6A6-F1
#
_cell.length_a   1.000
_cell.length_b   1.000
_cell.length_c   1.000
_cell.angle_alpha   90.00
_cell.angle_beta   90.00
_cell.angle_gamma   90.00
#
_symmetry.space_group_name_H-M   'P 1'
#
loop_
_entity.id
_entity.type
_entity.pdbx_description
1 polymer ?
#
loop_
_entity_poly.entity_id
_entity_poly.type
_entity_poly.pdbx_seq_one_letter_code
_entity_poly.pdbx_strand_id
1 'polypeptide(L)'
;MLGFLPETAHIRNSNWTVVSLPQDLLDRRVEITDLVDRKMIISALNSGAKVFMADFEDANSPTWETCIEGQNRFARHSQSHHHL
;
A
#
# COMPACT_ATOMS: atom_id res chain seq x y z
N MET A 1 -8.86 -30.12 7.04
CA MET A 1 -9.86 -29.05 7.23
C MET A 1 -9.13 -27.88 7.88
N LEU A 2 -9.27 -26.67 7.34
CA LEU A 2 -8.69 -25.48 7.97
C LEU A 2 -9.42 -25.20 9.29
N GLY A 3 -8.70 -24.80 10.33
CA GLY A 3 -9.23 -24.51 11.65
C GLY A 3 -8.31 -23.59 12.43
N PHE A 4 -8.81 -23.03 13.53
CA PHE A 4 -7.99 -22.18 14.39
C PHE A 4 -6.93 -23.02 15.12
N LEU A 5 -5.69 -22.52 15.12
CA LEU A 5 -4.59 -23.11 15.86
C LEU A 5 -4.83 -23.02 17.39
N PRO A 6 -4.82 -24.15 18.12
CA PRO A 6 -4.93 -24.14 19.59
C PRO A 6 -3.78 -23.38 20.25
N GLU A 7 -2.57 -23.48 19.71
CA GLU A 7 -1.36 -22.85 20.26
C GLU A 7 -1.44 -21.32 20.31
N THR A 8 -2.22 -20.68 19.44
CA THR A 8 -2.40 -19.22 19.40
C THR A 8 -3.69 -18.74 20.07
N ALA A 9 -4.41 -19.60 20.79
CA ALA A 9 -5.66 -19.23 21.48
C ALA A 9 -5.45 -18.10 22.51
N HIS A 10 -4.32 -18.11 23.21
CA HIS A 10 -3.97 -17.07 24.18
C HIS A 10 -3.81 -15.67 23.54
N ILE A 11 -3.39 -15.58 22.27
CA ILE A 11 -3.29 -14.30 21.54
C ILE A 11 -4.69 -13.78 21.20
N ARG A 12 -5.57 -14.65 20.69
CA ARG A 12 -6.95 -14.25 20.33
C ARG A 12 -7.79 -13.86 21.54
N ASN A 13 -7.49 -14.42 22.70
CA ASN A 13 -8.24 -14.20 23.95
C ASN A 13 -7.58 -13.18 24.90
N SER A 14 -6.50 -12.52 24.49
CA SER A 14 -5.84 -11.49 25.30
C SER A 14 -6.26 -10.08 24.87
N ASN A 15 -6.12 -9.13 25.79
CA ASN A 15 -6.43 -7.72 25.53
C ASN A 15 -5.21 -7.01 24.94
N TRP A 16 -5.11 -6.99 23.61
CA TRP A 16 -4.10 -6.22 22.90
C TRP A 16 -4.72 -5.44 21.75
N THR A 17 -4.03 -4.38 21.32
CA THR A 17 -4.38 -3.59 20.16
C THR A 17 -3.12 -3.33 19.34
N VAL A 18 -3.29 -3.01 18.06
CA VAL A 18 -2.18 -2.50 17.24
C VAL A 18 -1.74 -1.13 17.74
N VAL A 19 -0.55 -0.69 17.34
CA VAL A 19 -0.08 0.67 17.59
C VAL A 19 -1.05 1.71 17.00
N SER A 20 -1.12 2.90 17.60
CA SER A 20 -1.92 4.00 17.08
C SER A 20 -1.58 4.29 15.61
N LEU A 21 -2.62 4.46 14.80
CA LEU A 21 -2.45 4.73 13.38
C LEU A 21 -2.03 6.18 13.14
N PRO A 22 -1.14 6.44 12.17
CA PRO A 22 -0.89 7.77 11.63
C PRO A 22 -2.18 8.45 11.12
N GLN A 23 -2.23 9.79 11.19
CA GLN A 23 -3.44 10.59 10.89
C GLN A 23 -3.91 10.44 9.44
N ASP A 24 -2.98 10.28 8.50
CA ASP A 24 -3.23 10.05 7.08
C ASP A 24 -3.90 8.70 6.79
N LEU A 25 -3.72 7.70 7.67
CA LEU A 25 -4.32 6.37 7.56
C LEU A 25 -5.68 6.23 8.26
N LEU A 26 -6.18 7.28 8.91
CA LEU A 26 -7.48 7.24 9.60
C LEU A 26 -8.69 7.31 8.66
N ASP A 27 -8.52 7.91 7.47
CA ASP A 27 -9.58 8.02 6.45
C ASP A 27 -9.19 7.26 5.19
N ARG A 28 -9.64 6.00 5.09
CA ARG A 28 -9.38 5.10 3.96
C ARG A 28 -10.67 4.73 3.20
N ARG A 29 -11.64 5.66 3.16
CA ARG A 29 -12.99 5.39 2.62
C ARG A 29 -13.03 4.85 1.19
N VAL A 30 -12.03 5.22 0.37
CA VAL A 30 -11.84 4.74 -0.99
C VAL A 30 -10.34 4.59 -1.23
N GLU A 31 -9.94 3.44 -1.73
CA GLU A 31 -8.57 3.11 -2.12
C GLU A 31 -8.57 2.69 -3.59
N ILE A 32 -7.55 3.12 -4.33
CA ILE A 32 -7.33 2.70 -5.71
C ILE A 32 -6.09 1.82 -5.77
N THR A 33 -6.15 0.73 -6.53
CA THR A 33 -5.01 -0.16 -6.78
C THR A 33 -4.67 -0.09 -8.25
N ASP A 34 -3.40 0.11 -8.58
CA ASP A 34 -2.98 0.24 -9.97
C ASP A 34 -1.50 -0.10 -10.17
N LEU A 35 -1.13 -0.23 -11.44
CA LEU A 35 0.23 -0.47 -11.90
C LEU A 35 1.18 0.68 -11.55
N VAL A 36 2.46 0.34 -11.48
CA VAL A 36 3.55 1.26 -11.14
C VAL A 36 4.15 1.99 -12.36
N ASP A 37 3.39 2.06 -13.45
CA ASP A 37 3.76 2.87 -14.60
C ASP A 37 3.47 4.36 -14.37
N ARG A 38 4.13 5.22 -15.16
CA ARG A 38 4.06 6.68 -14.97
C ARG A 38 2.64 7.24 -15.09
N LYS A 39 1.86 6.75 -16.06
CA LYS A 39 0.53 7.31 -16.34
C LYS A 39 -0.44 6.87 -15.25
N MET A 40 -0.36 5.61 -14.83
CA MET A 40 -1.24 5.05 -13.82
C MET A 40 -0.96 5.63 -12.44
N ILE A 41 0.31 5.82 -12.04
CA ILE A 41 0.65 6.52 -10.78
C ILE A 41 0.02 7.93 -10.75
N ILE A 42 0.17 8.72 -11.83
CA ILE A 42 -0.39 10.08 -11.88
C ILE A 42 -1.92 10.04 -11.86
N SER A 43 -2.54 9.12 -12.60
CA SER A 43 -3.99 8.95 -12.63
C SER A 43 -4.54 8.57 -11.25
N ALA A 44 -3.91 7.59 -10.60
CA ALA A 44 -4.29 7.09 -9.29
C ALA A 44 -4.20 8.17 -8.21
N LEU A 45 -3.08 8.91 -8.17
CA LEU A 45 -2.90 10.01 -7.19
C LEU A 45 -3.88 11.17 -7.40
N ASN A 46 -4.34 11.40 -8.63
CA ASN A 46 -5.32 12.46 -8.95
C ASN A 46 -6.78 11.97 -8.95
N SER A 47 -7.05 10.71 -8.61
CA SER A 47 -8.39 10.10 -8.66
C SER A 47 -9.37 10.62 -7.60
N GLY A 48 -8.85 11.28 -6.55
CA GLY A 48 -9.63 11.64 -5.37
C GLY A 48 -9.82 10.50 -4.35
N ALA A 49 -9.27 9.31 -4.62
CA ALA A 49 -9.13 8.26 -3.61
C ALA A 49 -8.25 8.73 -2.45
N LYS A 50 -8.47 8.18 -1.25
CA LYS A 50 -7.69 8.54 -0.06
C LYS A 50 -6.34 7.83 -0.01
N VAL A 51 -6.27 6.64 -0.60
CA VAL A 51 -5.07 5.81 -0.65
C VAL A 51 -4.88 5.29 -2.07
N PHE A 52 -3.64 5.26 -2.52
CA PHE A 52 -3.21 4.54 -3.72
C PHE A 52 -2.31 3.38 -3.30
N MET A 53 -2.73 2.14 -3.58
CA MET A 53 -1.88 0.97 -3.48
C MET A 53 -1.14 0.76 -4.79
N ALA A 54 0.13 1.12 -4.79
CA ALA A 54 1.07 0.87 -5.88
C ALA A 54 1.41 -0.62 -5.93
N ASP A 55 0.94 -1.32 -6.95
CA ASP A 55 1.03 -2.78 -6.99
C ASP A 55 2.29 -3.27 -7.72
N PHE A 56 3.10 -4.06 -7.02
CA PHE A 56 4.26 -4.80 -7.56
C PHE A 56 4.02 -6.32 -7.53
N GLU A 57 2.82 -6.76 -7.16
CA GLU A 57 2.43 -8.15 -6.99
C GLU A 57 1.47 -8.54 -8.13
N ASP A 58 0.20 -8.80 -7.84
CA ASP A 58 -0.70 -9.58 -8.69
C ASP A 58 -1.13 -8.85 -9.97
N ALA A 59 -1.24 -7.52 -9.96
CA ALA A 59 -1.56 -6.76 -11.16
C ALA A 59 -0.33 -6.54 -12.05
N ASN A 60 0.89 -6.59 -11.51
CA ASN A 60 2.11 -6.21 -12.21
C ASN A 60 2.83 -7.41 -12.82
N SER A 61 3.17 -7.34 -14.11
CA SER A 61 4.14 -8.29 -14.69
C SER A 61 5.53 -7.99 -14.10
N PRO A 62 6.13 -8.91 -13.33
CA PRO A 62 7.30 -8.60 -12.50
C PRO A 62 8.60 -8.72 -13.30
N THR A 63 8.72 -7.98 -14.40
CA THR A 63 9.99 -7.86 -15.12
C THR A 63 10.97 -7.02 -14.30
N TRP A 64 12.26 -7.20 -14.55
CA TRP A 64 13.28 -6.39 -13.89
C TRP A 64 13.04 -4.89 -14.13
N GLU A 65 12.70 -4.53 -15.37
CA GLU A 65 12.45 -3.16 -15.79
C GLU A 65 11.24 -2.56 -15.05
N THR A 66 10.11 -3.26 -14.98
CA THR A 66 8.90 -2.73 -14.30
C THR A 66 9.15 -2.52 -12.81
N CYS A 67 9.83 -3.47 -12.16
CA CYS A 67 10.18 -3.37 -10.75
C CYS A 67 11.14 -2.20 -10.47
N ILE A 68 12.24 -2.10 -11.21
CA ILE A 68 13.26 -1.06 -10.97
C ILE A 68 12.76 0.33 -11.39
N GLU A 69 12.05 0.45 -12.51
CA GLU A 69 11.47 1.72 -12.90
C GLU A 69 10.38 2.19 -11.93
N GLY A 70 9.51 1.28 -11.47
CA GLY A 70 8.49 1.60 -10.47
C GLY A 70 9.11 2.19 -9.21
N GLN A 71 10.14 1.54 -8.65
CA GLN A 71 10.85 2.04 -7.46
C GLN A 71 11.48 3.42 -7.69
N ASN A 72 12.16 3.60 -8.82
CA ASN A 72 12.76 4.89 -9.20
C ASN A 72 11.73 6.02 -9.29
N ARG A 73 10.49 5.72 -9.73
CA ARG A 73 9.40 6.71 -9.82
C ARG A 73 8.94 7.16 -8.43
N PHE A 74 8.70 6.22 -7.50
CA PHE A 74 8.29 6.56 -6.14
C PHE A 74 9.36 7.34 -5.37
N ALA A 75 10.63 6.94 -5.50
CA ALA A 75 11.74 7.66 -4.87
C ALA A 75 11.79 9.14 -5.31
N ARG A 76 11.60 9.41 -6.60
CA ARG A 76 11.57 10.78 -7.14
C ARG A 76 10.33 11.56 -6.70
N HIS A 77 9.17 10.92 -6.67
CA HIS A 77 7.92 11.55 -6.25
C HIS A 77 7.98 11.97 -4.76
N SER A 78 8.48 11.09 -3.89
CA SER A 78 8.67 11.40 -2.47
C SER A 78 9.59 12.60 -2.26
N GLN A 79 10.70 12.71 -3.00
CA GLN A 79 11.60 13.87 -2.92
C GLN A 79 10.95 15.19 -3.35
N SER A 80 10.00 15.15 -4.30
CA SER A 80 9.31 16.36 -4.76
C SER A 80 8.28 16.92 -3.77
N HIS A 81 7.78 16.10 -2.84
CA HIS A 81 6.79 16.51 -1.84
C HIS A 81 7.39 16.91 -0.47
N HIS A 82 8.69 16.75 -0.26
CA HIS A 82 9.37 17.21 0.97
C HIS A 82 9.75 18.71 0.97
N HIS A 83 9.32 19.48 -0.04
CA HIS A 83 9.58 20.92 -0.17
C HIS A 83 8.31 21.80 -0.07
N LEU A 84 7.21 21.27 0.45
CA LEU A 84 5.97 22.00 0.75
C LEU A 84 5.56 21.82 2.21
#